data_AF-A0A2S5T9T9-F1
#
_entry.id   AF-A0A2S5T9T9-F1
#
_cell.length_a   1.000
_cell.length_b   1.000
_cell.length_c   1.000
_cell.angle_alpha   90.00
_cell.angle_beta   90.00
_cell.angle_gamma   90.00
#
_symmetry.space_group_name_H-M   'P 1'
#
loop_
_entity.id
_entity.type
_entity.pdbx_description
1 polymer ?
#
loop_
_entity_poly.entity_id
_entity_poly.type
_entity_poly.pdbx_seq_one_letter_code
_entity_poly.pdbx_strand_id
1 'polypeptide(L)'
;MSKVCSMLVDRIREVHGLSSDNAVSKLLGCSRQNISQWRSTPKQMDDEVATRAAELAEIDPAEILALLNAERAKSPQTRDHWNRLAILAGSAMRSEVAA
;
A
#
# COMPACT_ATOMS: atom_id res chain seq x y z
N MET A 1 7.60 -7.15 9.56
CA MET A 1 6.53 -7.10 8.56
C MET A 1 6.13 -5.65 8.33
N SER A 2 6.01 -5.21 7.07
CA SER A 2 5.38 -3.92 6.74
C SER A 2 3.86 -4.04 6.89
N LYS A 3 3.25 -3.18 7.70
CA LYS A 3 1.80 -3.15 7.90
C LYS A 3 1.09 -2.66 6.65
N VAL A 4 1.66 -1.66 5.97
CA VAL A 4 1.08 -1.06 4.76
C VAL A 4 1.08 -2.07 3.62
N CYS A 5 2.20 -2.74 3.36
CA CYS A 5 2.25 -3.72 2.27
C CYS A 5 1.33 -4.92 2.54
N SER A 6 1.26 -5.43 3.78
CA SER A 6 0.32 -6.51 4.10
C SER A 6 -1.13 -6.10 3.91
N MET A 7 -1.50 -4.89 4.36
CA MET A 7 -2.83 -4.33 4.15
C MET A 7 -3.18 -4.21 2.67
N LEU A 8 -2.24 -3.77 1.82
CA LEU A 8 -2.46 -3.73 0.36
C LEU A 8 -2.69 -5.11 -0.24
N VAL A 9 -1.88 -6.11 0.12
CA VAL A 9 -2.06 -7.48 -0.39
C VAL A 9 -3.44 -8.02 0.00
N ASP A 10 -3.89 -7.75 1.22
CA ASP A 10 -5.21 -8.14 1.69
C ASP A 10 -6.34 -7.38 1.00
N ARG A 11 -6.19 -6.07 0.80
CA ARG A 11 -7.17 -5.26 0.08
C ARG A 11 -7.32 -5.68 -1.39
N ILE A 12 -6.23 -5.92 -2.10
CA ILE A 12 -6.25 -6.43 -3.48
C ILE A 12 -6.96 -7.78 -3.52
N ARG A 13 -6.70 -8.65 -2.54
CA ARG A 13 -7.35 -9.95 -2.44
C ARG A 13 -8.87 -9.80 -2.30
N GLU A 14 -9.33 -8.88 -1.47
CA GLU A 14 -10.76 -8.59 -1.27
C GLU A 14 -11.41 -8.01 -2.53
N VAL A 15 -10.82 -6.94 -3.11
CA VAL A 15 -11.35 -6.24 -4.29
C VAL A 15 -11.50 -7.19 -5.49
N HIS A 16 -10.52 -8.08 -5.69
CA HIS A 16 -10.48 -8.98 -6.85
C HIS A 16 -10.99 -10.40 -6.54
N GLY A 17 -11.52 -10.66 -5.34
CA GLY A 17 -12.07 -11.96 -4.96
C GLY A 17 -11.05 -13.11 -5.01
N LEU A 18 -9.78 -12.85 -4.69
CA LEU A 18 -8.70 -13.82 -4.82
C LEU A 18 -8.61 -14.73 -3.59
N SER A 19 -8.27 -16.00 -3.80
CA SER A 19 -8.20 -17.00 -2.73
C SER A 19 -6.79 -17.24 -2.16
N SER A 20 -5.76 -16.61 -2.73
CA SER A 20 -4.37 -16.82 -2.28
C SER A 20 -3.43 -15.67 -2.60
N ASP A 21 -2.37 -15.54 -1.79
CA ASP A 21 -1.26 -14.61 -2.01
C ASP A 21 -0.55 -14.82 -3.37
N ASN A 22 -0.54 -16.06 -3.86
CA ASN A 22 0.00 -16.37 -5.19
C ASN A 22 -0.88 -15.78 -6.31
N ALA A 23 -2.19 -15.73 -6.14
CA ALA A 23 -3.05 -15.06 -7.09
C ALA A 23 -2.79 -13.55 -7.08
N VAL A 24 -2.59 -12.96 -5.90
CA VAL A 24 -2.20 -11.54 -5.77
C VAL A 24 -0.84 -11.29 -6.44
N SER A 25 0.17 -12.15 -6.24
CA SER A 25 1.48 -11.96 -6.87
C SER A 25 1.40 -11.94 -8.41
N LYS A 26 0.55 -12.80 -8.99
CA LYS A 26 0.33 -12.84 -10.44
C LYS A 26 -0.35 -11.57 -10.94
N LEU A 27 -1.40 -11.12 -10.25
CA LEU A 27 -2.12 -9.90 -10.60
C LEU A 27 -1.23 -8.65 -10.49
N LEU A 28 -0.43 -8.56 -9.43
CA LEU A 28 0.49 -7.44 -9.20
C LEU A 28 1.73 -7.48 -10.12
N GLY A 29 1.97 -8.61 -10.80
CA GLY A 29 3.14 -8.80 -11.67
C GLY A 29 4.46 -8.94 -10.90
N CYS A 30 4.43 -9.53 -9.70
CA CYS A 30 5.61 -9.72 -8.86
C CYS A 30 5.86 -11.20 -8.50
N SER A 31 7.01 -11.50 -7.91
CA SER A 31 7.30 -12.86 -7.43
C SER A 31 6.51 -13.18 -6.15
N ARG A 32 6.23 -14.46 -5.90
CA ARG A 32 5.69 -14.92 -4.59
C ARG A 32 6.60 -14.58 -3.42
N GLN A 33 7.91 -14.58 -3.68
CA GLN A 33 8.91 -14.22 -2.67
C GLN A 33 8.74 -12.76 -2.23
N ASN A 34 8.37 -11.84 -3.13
CA ASN A 34 8.06 -10.46 -2.74
C ASN A 34 6.89 -10.38 -1.77
N ILE A 35 5.78 -11.08 -2.05
CA ILE A 35 4.63 -11.13 -1.12
C ILE A 35 5.05 -11.69 0.25
N SER A 36 5.76 -12.81 0.25
CA SER A 36 6.27 -13.42 1.49
C SER A 36 7.16 -12.45 2.27
N GLN A 37 8.06 -11.73 1.59
CA GLN A 37 8.93 -10.74 2.22
C GLN A 37 8.12 -9.59 2.83
N TRP A 38 7.16 -9.02 2.12
CA TRP A 38 6.32 -7.95 2.67
C TRP A 38 5.53 -8.38 3.91
N ARG A 39 5.06 -9.64 3.93
CA ARG A 39 4.31 -10.23 5.04
C ARG A 39 5.16 -10.78 6.20
N SER A 40 6.48 -10.91 6.04
CA SER A 40 7.32 -11.51 7.10
C SER A 40 8.43 -10.57 7.58
N THR A 41 8.93 -9.69 6.71
CA THR A 41 10.08 -8.82 7.01
C THR A 41 9.70 -7.35 6.96
N PRO A 42 10.55 -6.43 7.45
CA PRO A 42 10.32 -4.98 7.29
C PRO A 42 10.48 -4.48 5.85
N LYS A 43 10.77 -5.35 4.87
CA LYS A 43 10.91 -4.96 3.47
C LYS A 43 9.58 -4.41 2.96
N GLN A 44 9.64 -3.29 2.25
CA GLN A 44 8.49 -2.63 1.63
C GLN A 44 8.46 -2.87 0.11
N MET A 45 7.33 -2.55 -0.51
CA MET A 45 7.23 -2.33 -1.95
C MET A 45 8.11 -1.12 -2.34
N ASP A 46 8.68 -1.16 -3.54
CA ASP A 46 9.19 0.05 -4.19
C ASP A 46 8.02 0.92 -4.68
N ASP A 47 8.31 2.15 -5.09
CA ASP A 47 7.27 3.13 -5.42
C ASP A 47 6.44 2.71 -6.65
N GLU A 48 7.05 2.04 -7.64
CA GLU A 48 6.34 1.57 -8.84
C GLU A 48 5.36 0.43 -8.50
N VAL A 49 5.82 -0.56 -7.73
CA VAL A 49 4.97 -1.66 -7.27
C VAL A 49 3.91 -1.17 -6.30
N ALA A 50 4.23 -0.23 -5.41
CA ALA A 50 3.28 0.36 -4.47
C ALA A 50 2.17 1.14 -5.18
N THR A 51 2.51 1.90 -6.22
CA THR A 51 1.54 2.64 -7.04
C THR A 51 0.56 1.67 -7.71
N ARG A 52 1.07 0.64 -8.38
CA ARG A 52 0.23 -0.39 -9.01
C ARG A 52 -0.63 -1.15 -7.99
N ALA A 53 -0.07 -1.46 -6.82
CA ALA A 53 -0.80 -2.11 -5.74
C ALA A 53 -1.94 -1.23 -5.21
N ALA A 54 -1.71 0.08 -5.09
CA ALA A 54 -2.72 1.04 -4.65
C ALA A 54 -3.88 1.13 -5.65
N GLU A 55 -3.58 1.23 -6.94
CA GLU A 55 -4.59 1.23 -8.01
C GLU A 55 -5.44 -0.04 -7.98
N LEU A 56 -4.81 -1.22 -7.88
CA LEU A 56 -5.52 -2.49 -7.76
C LEU A 56 -6.33 -2.61 -6.46
N ALA A 57 -5.94 -1.90 -5.40
CA ALA A 57 -6.62 -1.86 -4.11
C ALA A 57 -7.76 -0.83 -4.05
N GLU A 58 -7.92 -0.03 -5.12
CA GLU A 58 -8.82 1.14 -5.17
C GLU A 58 -8.52 2.17 -4.08
N ILE A 59 -7.22 2.39 -3.81
CA ILE A 59 -6.73 3.40 -2.88
C ILE A 59 -5.86 4.39 -3.67
N ASP A 60 -5.95 5.67 -3.31
CA ASP A 60 -5.12 6.70 -3.92
C ASP A 60 -3.62 6.35 -3.75
N PRO A 61 -2.84 6.29 -4.85
CA PRO A 61 -1.41 5.97 -4.78
C PRO A 61 -0.61 6.93 -3.90
N ALA A 62 -0.95 8.21 -3.85
CA ALA A 62 -0.26 9.20 -3.02
C ALA A 62 -0.47 8.93 -1.53
N GLU A 63 -1.66 8.45 -1.13
CA GLU A 63 -1.92 8.01 0.25
C GLU A 63 -0.99 6.85 0.63
N ILE A 64 -0.90 5.83 -0.24
CA ILE A 64 -0.07 4.65 0.00
C ILE A 64 1.42 5.00 0.09
N LEU A 65 1.93 5.81 -0.84
CA LEU A 65 3.33 6.24 -0.83
C LEU A 65 3.64 7.05 0.43
N ALA A 66 2.74 7.91 0.89
CA ALA A 66 2.90 8.64 2.14
C ALA A 66 2.91 7.69 3.36
N LEU A 67 2.02 6.70 3.42
CA LEU A 67 2.00 5.71 4.50
C LEU A 67 3.27 4.84 4.54
N LEU A 68 3.80 4.43 3.38
CA LEU A 68 5.06 3.68 3.30
C LEU A 68 6.24 4.51 3.83
N ASN A 69 6.30 5.80 3.48
CA ASN A 69 7.30 6.72 4.00
C ASN A 69 7.15 6.98 5.50
N ALA A 70 5.92 7.08 6.01
CA ALA A 70 5.65 7.20 7.44
C ALA A 70 6.17 5.98 8.22
N GLU A 71 5.92 4.78 7.70
CA GLU A 71 6.39 3.53 8.30
C GLU A 71 7.93 3.42 8.29
N ARG A 72 8.59 3.90 7.23
CA ARG A 72 10.05 3.90 7.11
C ARG A 72 10.74 4.97 7.95
N ALA A 73 10.03 6.06 8.27
CA ALA A 73 10.60 7.20 8.97
C ALA A 73 11.16 6.80 10.34
N LYS A 74 12.37 7.28 10.66
CA LYS A 74 13.03 7.01 11.94
C LYS A 74 12.62 8.02 13.02
N SER A 75 12.52 9.30 12.66
CA SER A 75 12.13 10.35 13.60
C SER A 75 10.59 10.44 13.74
N PRO A 76 10.08 10.79 14.94
CA PRO A 76 8.66 11.09 15.13
C PRO A 76 8.16 12.22 14.23
N GLN A 77 8.92 13.30 14.13
CA GLN A 77 8.54 14.48 13.34
C GLN A 77 8.36 14.16 11.85
N THR A 78 9.27 13.37 11.25
CA THR A 78 9.16 12.97 9.84
C THR A 78 7.99 12.02 9.64
N ARG A 79 7.75 11.09 10.59
CA ARG A 79 6.58 10.21 10.54
C ARG A 79 5.26 10.98 10.58
N ASP A 80 5.16 11.97 11.46
CA ASP A 80 3.96 12.81 11.58
C ASP A 80 3.74 13.71 10.36
N HIS A 81 4.81 14.12 9.69
CA HIS A 81 4.70 14.82 8.41
C HIS A 81 4.07 13.92 7.34
N TRP A 82 4.59 12.70 7.16
CA TRP A 82 4.06 11.75 6.18
C TRP A 82 2.64 11.30 6.49
N ASN A 83 2.30 11.04 7.77
CA ASN A 83 0.93 10.71 8.16
C ASN A 83 -0.06 11.82 7.80
N ARG A 84 0.32 13.10 7.96
CA ARG A 84 -0.52 14.23 7.53
C ARG A 84 -0.73 14.24 6.02
N LEU A 85 0.32 13.98 5.24
CA LEU A 85 0.21 13.90 3.78
C LEU A 85 -0.70 12.73 3.35
N ALA A 86 -0.61 11.58 4.01
CA ALA A 86 -1.50 10.44 3.73
C ALA A 86 -2.97 10.81 3.93
N ILE A 87 -3.31 11.50 5.03
CA ILE A 87 -4.67 11.96 5.31
C ILE A 87 -5.15 12.93 4.24
N LEU A 88 -4.31 13.89 3.84
CA LEU A 88 -4.64 14.87 2.81
C LEU A 88 -4.90 14.19 1.45
N ALA A 89 -4.03 13.27 1.04
CA ALA A 89 -4.18 12.50 -0.19
C ALA A 89 -5.50 11.68 -0.19
N GLY A 90 -5.74 10.91 0.87
CA GLY A 90 -6.97 10.11 0.97
C GLY A 90 -8.26 10.95 1.06
N SER A 91 -8.17 12.18 1.58
CA SER A 91 -9.32 13.09 1.66
C SER A 91 -9.73 13.69 0.32
N ALA A 92 -8.77 13.89 -0.60
CA ALA A 92 -9.04 14.42 -1.93
C ALA A 92 -9.93 13.45 -2.74
N MET A 93 -9.58 12.16 -2.78
CA MET A 93 -10.35 11.12 -3.47
C MET A 93 -11.80 11.01 -2.95
N ARG A 94 -12.00 11.11 -1.62
CA ARG A 94 -13.35 11.05 -1.02
C ARG A 94 -14.23 12.25 -1.42
N SER A 95 -13.64 13.38 -1.75
CA SER A 95 -14.39 14.56 -2.19
C SER A 95 -14.83 14.50 -3.65
N GLU A 96 -14.09 13.80 -4.51
CA GLU A 96 -14.42 13.65 -5.94
C GLU A 96 -15.49 12.59 -6.19
N VAL A 97 -15.54 11.52 -5.40
CA VAL A 97 -16.58 10.47 -5.51
C VAL A 97 -17.94 10.93 -4.95
N ALA A 98 -17.95 11.98 -4.12
CA ALA A 98 -19.17 12.54 -3.53
C ALA A 98 -19.82 13.65 -4.38
N ALA A 99 -19.21 14.03 -5.50
CA ALA A 99 -19.67 15.07 -6.43
C ALA A 99 -20.32 14.47 -7.69
#